data_AF-A0A0G4NIR3-F1
#
_entry.id   AF-A0A0G4NIR3-F1
#
_cell.length_a   1.000
_cell.length_b   1.000
_cell.length_c   1.000
_cell.angle_alpha   90.00
_cell.angle_beta   90.00
_cell.angle_gamma   90.00
#
_symmetry.space_group_name_H-M   'P 1'
#
loop_
_entity.id
_entity.type
_entity.pdbx_description
1 polymer ?
#
loop_
_entity_poly.entity_id
_entity_poly.type
_entity_poly.pdbx_seq_one_letter_code
_entity_poly.pdbx_strand_id
1 'polypeptide(L)'
;DHIVNNCIAFGNAAKGFTDNKQTGTFLFTRNTAYNNGAVGFQTSAAKATFQNNIAARNSKTTAQSGQTSLKSATSTGNSWNGSPVWTDASFKSVDVSLVKGARQANGKIVASNFLLPASGGNIGATTNWQ
;
A
#
# COMPACT_ATOMS: atom_id res chain seq x y z
N ASP A 1 -12.14 4.62 -15.81
CA ASP A 1 -11.05 5.06 -14.91
C ASP A 1 -11.26 4.49 -13.53
N HIS A 2 -10.25 3.83 -12.98
CA HIS A 2 -10.32 3.23 -11.64
C HIS A 2 -9.47 4.03 -10.67
N ILE A 3 -10.03 4.30 -9.48
CA ILE A 3 -9.34 5.03 -8.42
C ILE A 3 -9.27 4.13 -7.19
N VAL A 4 -8.07 3.95 -6.67
CA VAL A 4 -7.80 3.26 -5.41
C VAL A 4 -7.05 4.23 -4.53
N ASN A 5 -7.73 4.74 -3.51
CA ASN A 5 -7.22 5.80 -2.65
C ASN A 5 -7.32 5.40 -1.18
N ASN A 6 -6.26 5.65 -0.41
CA ASN A 6 -6.24 5.42 1.05
C ASN A 6 -6.65 4.00 1.46
N CYS A 7 -6.19 2.99 0.71
CA CYS A 7 -6.49 1.58 0.96
C CYS A 7 -5.29 0.83 1.53
N ILE A 8 -5.54 -0.18 2.37
CA ILE A 8 -4.51 -1.09 2.89
C ILE A 8 -4.75 -2.50 2.33
N ALA A 9 -3.74 -3.09 1.70
CA ALA A 9 -3.73 -4.50 1.29
C ALA A 9 -2.64 -5.24 2.06
N PHE A 10 -3.02 -6.19 2.93
CA PHE A 10 -2.06 -6.93 3.75
C PHE A 10 -2.34 -8.42 3.81
N GLY A 11 -1.28 -9.24 3.87
CA GLY A 11 -1.39 -10.67 4.08
C GLY A 11 -2.12 -11.44 2.98
N ASN A 12 -2.32 -10.86 1.79
CA ASN A 12 -2.89 -11.59 0.67
C ASN A 12 -1.95 -12.70 0.23
N ALA A 13 -2.51 -13.83 -0.24
CA ALA A 13 -1.72 -14.99 -0.69
C ALA A 13 -0.75 -14.65 -1.84
N ALA A 14 -1.07 -13.64 -2.65
CA ALA A 14 -0.23 -13.18 -3.75
C ALA A 14 -0.06 -11.65 -3.73
N LYS A 15 -0.79 -10.92 -4.57
CA LYS A 15 -0.55 -9.49 -4.83
C LYS A 15 -1.32 -8.62 -3.84
N GLY A 16 -0.82 -7.42 -3.55
CA GLY A 16 -1.58 -6.39 -2.83
C GLY A 16 -2.59 -5.69 -3.74
N PHE A 17 -2.09 -4.87 -4.66
CA PHE A 17 -2.90 -4.13 -5.63
C PHE A 17 -2.55 -4.58 -7.05
N THR A 18 -3.56 -4.74 -7.91
CA THR A 18 -3.36 -5.17 -9.29
C THR A 18 -4.35 -4.51 -10.25
N ASP A 19 -3.90 -4.24 -11.49
CA ASP A 19 -4.82 -3.92 -12.60
C ASP A 19 -5.60 -5.14 -13.10
N ASN A 20 -5.24 -6.36 -12.66
CA ASN A 20 -5.82 -7.61 -13.12
C ASN A 20 -5.92 -7.72 -14.64
N LYS A 21 -4.88 -7.24 -15.35
CA LYS A 21 -4.83 -7.17 -16.83
C LYS A 21 -5.91 -6.31 -17.47
N GLN A 22 -6.62 -5.51 -16.69
CA GLN A 22 -7.59 -4.58 -17.22
C GLN A 22 -6.85 -3.43 -17.93
N THR A 23 -7.27 -3.13 -19.14
CA THR A 23 -6.82 -1.94 -19.87
C THR A 23 -7.51 -0.69 -19.33
N GLY A 24 -6.96 0.48 -19.68
CA GLY A 24 -7.50 1.79 -19.27
C GLY A 24 -6.61 2.48 -18.24
N THR A 25 -7.15 3.51 -17.59
CA THR A 25 -6.40 4.31 -16.63
C THR A 25 -6.70 3.92 -15.18
N PHE A 26 -5.64 3.91 -14.37
CA PHE A 26 -5.71 3.65 -12.94
C PHE A 26 -4.97 4.74 -12.16
N LEU A 27 -5.58 5.21 -11.08
CA LEU A 27 -4.95 6.10 -10.11
C LEU A 27 -4.86 5.41 -8.75
N PHE A 28 -3.62 5.21 -8.29
CA PHE A 28 -3.31 4.67 -6.97
C PHE A 28 -2.69 5.78 -6.11
N THR A 29 -3.44 6.25 -5.12
CA THR A 29 -3.00 7.34 -4.23
C THR A 29 -3.03 6.91 -2.78
N ARG A 30 -1.97 7.21 -2.02
CA ARG A 30 -1.98 7.04 -0.55
C ARG A 30 -2.35 5.62 -0.10
N ASN A 31 -1.93 4.57 -0.81
CA ASN A 31 -2.22 3.18 -0.43
C ASN A 31 -1.03 2.54 0.29
N THR A 32 -1.27 1.50 1.08
CA THR A 32 -0.22 0.68 1.69
C THR A 32 -0.39 -0.80 1.34
N ALA A 33 0.62 -1.42 0.71
CA ALA A 33 0.72 -2.85 0.48
C ALA A 33 1.76 -3.46 1.43
N TYR A 34 1.32 -4.31 2.37
CA TYR A 34 2.17 -4.84 3.43
C TYR A 34 2.14 -6.38 3.50
N ASN A 35 3.30 -7.02 3.44
CA ASN A 35 3.43 -8.46 3.71
C ASN A 35 2.48 -9.34 2.87
N ASN A 36 2.28 -9.00 1.59
CA ASN A 36 1.58 -9.88 0.65
C ASN A 36 2.53 -10.97 0.14
N GLY A 37 2.02 -12.15 -0.21
CA GLY A 37 2.83 -13.33 -0.56
C GLY A 37 3.64 -13.20 -1.85
N ALA A 38 3.27 -12.27 -2.74
CA ALA A 38 3.97 -11.89 -3.96
C ALA A 38 4.25 -10.37 -3.93
N VAL A 39 4.03 -9.65 -5.03
CA VAL A 39 4.35 -8.21 -5.12
C VAL A 39 3.31 -7.30 -4.45
N GLY A 40 3.74 -6.16 -3.92
CA GLY A 40 2.84 -5.17 -3.33
C GLY A 40 1.92 -4.51 -4.35
N PHE A 41 2.48 -3.97 -5.44
CA PHE A 41 1.73 -3.38 -6.55
C PHE A 41 2.12 -4.03 -7.88
N GLN A 42 1.13 -4.40 -8.70
CA GLN A 42 1.34 -4.93 -10.04
C GLN A 42 0.46 -4.25 -11.08
N THR A 43 1.08 -3.69 -12.12
CA THR A 43 0.36 -3.30 -13.35
C THR A 43 1.03 -3.92 -14.56
N SER A 44 0.21 -4.46 -15.46
CA SER A 44 0.63 -5.23 -16.62
C SER A 44 0.01 -4.76 -17.94
N ALA A 45 -1.19 -4.16 -17.89
CA ALA A 45 -1.95 -3.70 -19.05
C ALA A 45 -2.45 -2.25 -18.91
N ALA A 46 -2.67 -1.76 -17.69
CA ALA A 46 -3.16 -0.41 -17.45
C ALA A 46 -2.08 0.67 -17.67
N LYS A 47 -2.53 1.89 -18.00
CA LYS A 47 -1.74 3.11 -17.84
C LYS A 47 -2.00 3.64 -16.43
N ALA A 48 -1.04 3.47 -15.52
CA ALA A 48 -1.25 3.70 -14.11
C ALA A 48 -0.44 4.89 -13.56
N THR A 49 -1.06 5.67 -12.68
CA THR A 49 -0.41 6.74 -11.91
C THR A 49 -0.36 6.34 -10.45
N PHE A 50 0.84 6.35 -9.86
CA PHE A 50 1.08 6.03 -8.46
C PHE A 50 1.61 7.24 -7.71
N GLN A 51 0.91 7.66 -6.66
CA GLN A 51 1.29 8.80 -5.84
C GLN A 51 1.26 8.46 -4.36
N ASN A 52 2.38 8.67 -3.67
CA ASN A 52 2.48 8.58 -2.21
C ASN A 52 2.01 7.24 -1.61
N ASN A 53 2.22 6.13 -2.32
CA ASN A 53 1.93 4.78 -1.85
C ASN A 53 3.13 4.17 -1.11
N ILE A 54 2.88 3.19 -0.25
CA ILE A 54 3.89 2.37 0.40
C ILE A 54 3.74 0.92 -0.04
N ALA A 55 4.83 0.30 -0.46
CA ALA A 55 4.98 -1.14 -0.49
C ALA A 55 6.13 -1.55 0.44
N ALA A 56 5.85 -2.46 1.37
CA ALA A 56 6.82 -2.95 2.35
C ALA A 56 6.62 -4.44 2.65
N ARG A 57 7.73 -5.16 2.82
CA ARG A 57 7.78 -6.58 3.26
C ARG A 57 6.98 -7.57 2.41
N ASN A 58 6.58 -7.18 1.20
CA ASN A 58 5.93 -8.08 0.24
C ASN A 58 6.93 -9.15 -0.23
N SER A 59 6.44 -10.35 -0.57
CA SER A 59 7.25 -11.54 -0.84
C SER A 59 8.24 -11.90 0.27
N LYS A 60 7.93 -11.51 1.53
CA LYS A 60 8.81 -11.67 2.70
C LYS A 60 10.20 -11.04 2.53
N THR A 61 10.34 -10.06 1.64
CA THR A 61 11.61 -9.37 1.36
C THR A 61 11.42 -7.85 1.43
N THR A 62 12.53 -7.14 1.57
CA THR A 62 12.61 -5.70 1.45
C THR A 62 13.13 -5.25 0.08
N ALA A 63 13.57 -6.20 -0.76
CA ALA A 63 14.03 -5.90 -2.11
C ALA A 63 12.92 -5.29 -2.97
N GLN A 64 13.31 -4.40 -3.87
CA GLN A 64 12.40 -3.70 -4.77
C GLN A 64 11.56 -4.65 -5.64
N SER A 65 12.15 -5.78 -6.05
CA SER A 65 11.49 -6.83 -6.83
C SER A 65 10.30 -7.48 -6.10
N GLY A 66 10.29 -7.46 -4.77
CA GLY A 66 9.14 -7.88 -3.97
C GLY A 66 8.10 -6.77 -3.79
N GLN A 67 8.46 -5.50 -3.97
CA GLN A 67 7.54 -4.38 -3.68
C GLN A 67 6.67 -4.03 -4.88
N THR A 68 7.23 -3.99 -6.08
CA THR A 68 6.48 -3.59 -7.28
C THR A 68 6.88 -4.35 -8.54
N SER A 69 5.91 -4.48 -9.45
CA SER A 69 6.08 -4.95 -10.83
C SER A 69 5.17 -4.12 -11.73
N LEU A 70 5.71 -3.01 -12.26
CA LEU A 70 4.90 -1.98 -12.93
C LEU A 70 5.26 -1.87 -14.41
N LYS A 71 4.26 -1.82 -15.27
CA LYS A 71 4.37 -1.47 -16.70
C LYS A 71 3.56 -0.22 -16.99
N SER A 72 4.04 0.59 -17.94
CA SER A 72 3.35 1.81 -18.42
C SER A 72 2.87 2.73 -17.29
N ALA A 73 3.76 3.01 -16.32
CA ALA A 73 3.41 3.69 -15.07
C ALA A 73 4.11 5.04 -14.89
N THR A 74 3.38 6.01 -14.35
CA THR A 74 3.94 7.23 -13.75
C THR A 74 3.99 7.06 -12.24
N SER A 75 5.10 7.39 -11.60
CA SER A 75 5.33 7.09 -10.18
C SER A 75 6.04 8.24 -9.48
N THR A 76 5.41 8.82 -8.46
CA THR A 76 5.96 9.95 -7.70
C THR A 76 5.70 9.80 -6.21
N GLY A 77 6.71 10.05 -5.37
CA GLY A 77 6.56 10.08 -3.91
C GLY A 77 6.24 8.74 -3.25
N ASN A 78 6.29 7.62 -3.98
CA ASN A 78 6.04 6.30 -3.41
C ASN A 78 7.28 5.76 -2.67
N SER A 79 7.09 4.76 -1.82
CA SER A 79 8.19 4.17 -1.03
C SER A 79 9.34 3.65 -1.90
N TRP A 80 9.03 3.18 -3.10
CA TRP A 80 9.99 2.67 -4.09
C TRP A 80 10.61 3.75 -5.00
N ASN A 81 10.22 5.02 -4.85
CA ASN A 81 10.85 6.12 -5.58
C ASN A 81 12.04 6.73 -4.83
N GLY A 82 12.17 6.45 -3.53
CA GLY A 82 13.30 6.88 -2.71
C GLY A 82 14.28 5.74 -2.43
N SER A 83 15.39 6.10 -1.76
CA SER A 83 16.41 5.15 -1.31
C SER A 83 16.15 4.38 -0.01
N PRO A 84 15.29 4.82 0.95
CA PRO A 84 15.15 4.09 2.20
C PRO A 84 14.36 2.81 2.01
N VAL A 85 14.92 1.72 2.54
CA VAL A 85 14.26 0.44 2.62
C VAL A 85 13.15 0.49 3.67
N TRP A 86 11.92 0.10 3.28
CA TRP A 86 10.80 0.04 4.21
C TRP A 86 10.75 -1.31 4.92
N THR A 87 11.00 -1.28 6.23
CA THR A 87 10.95 -2.43 7.13
C THR A 87 9.78 -2.28 8.10
N ASP A 88 9.61 -3.23 9.04
CA ASP A 88 8.58 -3.09 10.08
C ASP A 88 8.84 -1.86 10.98
N ALA A 89 10.11 -1.53 11.23
CA ALA A 89 10.51 -0.36 12.02
C ALA A 89 10.20 0.99 11.33
N SER A 90 9.87 0.98 10.03
CA SER A 90 9.43 2.17 9.32
C SER A 90 7.99 2.59 9.68
N PHE A 91 7.26 1.74 10.42
CA PHE A 91 5.88 1.97 10.84
C PHE A 91 5.76 2.16 12.35
N LYS A 92 4.77 2.92 12.79
CA LYS A 92 4.41 3.04 14.21
C LYS A 92 3.90 1.71 14.79
N SER A 93 3.24 0.90 13.97
CA SER A 93 2.84 -0.47 14.32
C SER A 93 2.62 -1.30 13.06
N VAL A 94 2.93 -2.59 13.13
CA VAL A 94 2.59 -3.60 12.12
C VAL A 94 1.59 -4.64 12.67
N ASP A 95 1.02 -4.38 13.85
CA ASP A 95 0.04 -5.28 14.46
C ASP A 95 -1.29 -5.23 13.71
N VAL A 96 -1.57 -6.31 12.96
CA VAL A 96 -2.79 -6.48 12.18
C VAL A 96 -4.06 -6.58 13.03
N SER A 97 -3.96 -6.85 14.34
CA SER A 97 -5.11 -6.91 15.24
C SER A 97 -5.86 -5.58 15.30
N LEU A 98 -5.13 -4.47 15.12
CA LEU A 98 -5.64 -3.09 15.16
C LEU A 98 -6.70 -2.78 14.10
N VAL A 99 -6.80 -3.58 13.03
CA VAL A 99 -7.79 -3.41 11.96
C VAL A 99 -8.73 -4.61 11.79
N LYS A 100 -8.70 -5.58 12.71
CA LYS A 100 -9.58 -6.76 12.72
C LYS A 100 -10.66 -6.70 13.81
N GLY A 101 -10.57 -5.73 14.71
CA GLY A 101 -11.53 -5.55 15.81
C GLY A 101 -12.88 -5.01 15.36
N ALA A 102 -13.77 -4.83 16.34
CA ALA A 102 -15.06 -4.20 16.13
C ALA A 102 -14.90 -2.77 15.57
N ARG A 103 -15.86 -2.37 14.72
CA ARG A 103 -15.95 -1.00 14.21
C ARG A 103 -16.46 -0.06 15.31
N GLN A 104 -16.24 1.23 15.10
CA GLN A 104 -16.90 2.27 15.89
C GLN A 104 -18.42 2.22 15.67
N ALA A 105 -19.19 2.82 16.59
CA ALA A 105 -20.65 2.91 16.49
C ALA A 105 -21.14 3.57 15.17
N ASN A 106 -20.32 4.44 14.58
CA ASN A 106 -20.59 5.08 13.28
C ASN A 106 -20.20 4.20 12.06
N GLY A 107 -19.82 2.94 12.27
CA GLY A 107 -19.41 1.99 11.23
C GLY A 107 -17.97 2.14 10.72
N LYS A 108 -17.23 3.17 11.16
CA LYS A 108 -15.85 3.38 10.74
C LYS A 108 -14.91 2.37 11.39
N ILE A 109 -13.83 2.03 10.69
CA ILE A 109 -12.70 1.31 11.29
C ILE A 109 -12.10 2.22 12.37
N VAL A 110 -11.78 1.65 13.53
CA VAL A 110 -11.17 2.40 14.63
C VAL A 110 -9.82 2.97 14.16
N ALA A 111 -9.62 4.27 14.40
CA ALA A 111 -8.35 4.93 14.14
C ALA A 111 -7.24 4.26 14.96
N SER A 112 -6.12 3.92 14.30
CA SER A 112 -5.01 3.21 14.92
C SER A 112 -3.67 3.64 14.32
N ASN A 113 -2.59 3.13 14.92
CA ASN A 113 -1.23 3.31 14.41
C ASN A 113 -0.82 2.28 13.35
N PHE A 114 -1.72 1.39 12.93
CA PHE A 114 -1.42 0.32 11.99
C PHE A 114 -0.92 0.91 10.66
N LEU A 115 0.32 0.56 10.31
CA LEU A 115 1.01 0.95 9.08
C LEU A 115 1.11 2.46 8.83
N LEU A 116 0.97 3.29 9.87
CA LEU A 116 1.33 4.71 9.78
C LEU A 116 2.85 4.87 9.77
N PRO A 117 3.43 5.72 8.90
CA PRO A 117 4.87 5.98 8.89
C PRO A 117 5.37 6.50 10.24
N ALA A 118 6.46 5.91 10.76
CA ALA A 118 7.11 6.39 11.98
C ALA A 118 7.67 7.81 11.81
N SER A 119 8.07 8.18 10.59
CA SER A 119 8.54 9.53 10.24
C SER A 119 7.46 10.62 10.30
N GLY A 120 6.18 10.24 10.40
CA GLY A 120 5.06 11.18 10.32
C GLY A 120 4.77 11.72 8.91
N GLY A 121 5.48 11.26 7.88
CA GLY A 121 5.28 11.71 6.51
C GLY A 121 3.91 11.36 5.94
N ASN A 122 3.39 12.23 5.06
CA ASN A 122 2.14 12.02 4.32
C ASN A 122 2.32 11.02 3.16
N ILE A 123 2.81 9.81 3.46
CA ILE A 123 2.85 8.65 2.54
C ILE A 123 2.06 7.44 3.10
N GLY A 124 1.51 6.58 2.23
CA GLY A 124 0.72 5.40 2.61
C GLY A 124 -0.72 5.69 3.02
N ALA A 125 -1.47 4.64 3.36
CA ALA A 125 -2.84 4.77 3.86
C ALA A 125 -2.88 5.13 5.35
N THR A 126 -4.03 5.66 5.78
CA THR A 126 -4.30 5.96 7.18
C THR A 126 -5.70 5.51 7.59
N THR A 127 -5.84 5.03 8.82
CA THR A 127 -7.14 4.79 9.48
C THR A 127 -7.66 6.04 10.21
N ASN A 128 -6.90 7.14 10.23
CA ASN A 128 -7.38 8.41 10.74
C ASN A 128 -8.27 9.06 9.69
N TRP A 129 -9.58 8.87 9.84
CA TRP A 129 -10.59 9.49 8.98
C TRP A 129 -10.50 11.01 9.10
N GLN A 130 -10.35 11.69 7.96
CA GLN A 130 -10.54 13.13 7.83
C GLN A 130 -12.00 13.42 7.50
#